data_AF-A0A963K3K4-F1
#
_entry.id   AF-A0A963K3K4-F1
#
_cell.length_a   1.000
_cell.length_b   1.000
_cell.length_c   1.000
_cell.angle_alpha   90.00
_cell.angle_beta   90.00
_cell.angle_gamma   90.00
#
_symmetry.space_group_name_H-M   'P 1'
#
loop_
_entity.id
_entity.type
_entity.pdbx_description
1 polymer ?
#
loop_
_entity_poly.entity_id
_entity_poly.type
_entity_poly.pdbx_seq_one_letter_code
_entity_poly.pdbx_strand_id
1 'polypeptide(L)'
;ITFCGAIEMAGWIDIGVDIIKGGVAKYGIINPVFKPSPVDPHFDDYLIFEGISVDEHTGEQYYLDAHVAYRRACLNAIEYLKKFGFSGEQAYMILGTAPVEGRISGIVDIPNVCATLAIPTGIFDFDINPSSTGPTKQVKGADVAKTS
;
A
#
# COMPACT_ATOMS: atom_id res chain seq x y z
N ILE A 1 4.59 -0.53 -4.77
CA ILE A 1 4.98 -1.55 -3.77
C ILE A 1 6.25 -2.22 -4.27
N THR A 2 7.21 -2.49 -3.38
CA THR A 2 8.52 -3.07 -3.69
C THR A 2 8.38 -4.45 -4.32
N PHE A 3 9.16 -4.74 -5.37
CA PHE A 3 9.15 -6.08 -5.96
C PHE A 3 9.87 -7.09 -5.06
N CYS A 4 10.99 -6.70 -4.46
CA CYS A 4 11.70 -7.46 -3.42
C CYS A 4 11.11 -7.19 -2.02
N GLY A 5 9.77 -7.17 -1.92
CA GLY A 5 9.06 -7.38 -0.66
C GLY A 5 8.77 -8.88 -0.49
N ALA A 6 8.21 -9.33 0.64
CA ALA A 6 7.82 -8.54 1.81
C ALA A 6 8.95 -8.53 2.87
N ILE A 7 8.62 -8.55 4.17
CA ILE A 7 9.60 -8.88 5.21
C ILE A 7 9.93 -10.36 5.07
N GLU A 8 10.91 -10.65 4.21
CA GLU A 8 11.30 -12.02 3.85
C GLU A 8 11.92 -12.74 5.05
N MET A 9 11.42 -13.94 5.33
CA MET A 9 11.90 -14.76 6.44
C MET A 9 11.82 -16.26 6.12
N ALA A 10 12.78 -17.01 6.65
CA ALA A 10 12.63 -18.45 6.79
C ALA A 10 11.61 -18.75 7.90
N GLY A 11 10.82 -19.81 7.75
CA GLY A 11 9.79 -20.16 8.73
C GLY A 11 9.20 -21.55 8.53
N TRP A 12 8.07 -21.79 9.17
CA TRP A 12 7.28 -23.01 9.08
C TRP A 12 5.79 -22.64 8.98
N ILE A 13 4.98 -23.56 8.45
CA ILE A 13 3.54 -23.42 8.34
C ILE A 13 2.90 -24.71 8.85
N ASP A 14 1.91 -24.62 9.72
CA ASP A 14 1.04 -25.73 10.13
C ASP A 14 -0.30 -25.64 9.38
N ILE A 15 -0.71 -26.72 8.72
CA ILE A 15 -1.81 -26.72 7.74
C ILE A 15 -2.71 -27.93 7.94
N GLY A 16 -4.02 -27.69 8.03
CA GLY A 16 -5.06 -28.71 7.87
C GLY A 16 -5.61 -28.72 6.45
N VAL A 17 -5.90 -29.91 5.91
CA VAL A 17 -6.38 -30.09 4.53
C VAL A 17 -7.63 -30.96 4.52
N ASP A 18 -8.63 -30.56 3.73
CA ASP A 18 -9.83 -31.36 3.42
C ASP A 18 -10.23 -31.17 1.95
N ILE A 19 -11.13 -32.02 1.43
CA ILE A 19 -11.51 -32.06 0.02
C ILE A 19 -13.03 -31.97 -0.16
N ILE A 20 -13.46 -30.95 -0.89
CA ILE A 20 -14.82 -30.86 -1.42
C ILE A 20 -14.87 -31.54 -2.79
N LYS A 21 -15.33 -32.80 -2.83
CA LYS A 21 -15.47 -33.55 -4.10
C LYS A 21 -16.43 -32.83 -5.06
N GLY A 22 -15.93 -32.52 -6.26
CA GLY A 22 -16.65 -31.77 -7.28
C GLY A 22 -16.84 -30.27 -6.96
N GLY A 23 -16.09 -29.72 -6.00
CA GLY A 23 -16.26 -28.34 -5.52
C GLY A 23 -16.17 -27.27 -6.62
N VAL A 24 -15.25 -27.44 -7.58
CA VAL A 24 -15.08 -26.50 -8.71
C VAL A 24 -16.39 -26.31 -9.49
N ALA A 25 -17.01 -27.39 -9.94
CA ALA A 25 -18.26 -27.34 -10.68
C ALA A 25 -19.45 -26.90 -9.79
N LYS A 26 -19.51 -27.40 -8.54
CA LYS A 26 -20.59 -27.07 -7.60
C LYS A 26 -20.67 -25.58 -7.26
N TYR A 27 -19.53 -24.90 -7.17
CA TYR A 27 -19.46 -23.50 -6.74
C TYR A 27 -18.97 -22.55 -7.84
N GLY A 28 -18.82 -23.02 -9.09
CA GLY A 28 -18.38 -22.20 -10.22
C GLY A 28 -17.01 -21.55 -10.02
N ILE A 29 -16.09 -22.24 -9.34
CA ILE A 29 -14.78 -21.69 -9.00
C ILE A 29 -13.89 -21.62 -10.25
N ILE A 30 -13.41 -20.42 -10.57
CA ILE A 30 -12.39 -20.19 -11.62
C ILE A 30 -11.05 -19.83 -10.97
N ASN A 31 -11.08 -18.92 -9.99
CA ASN A 31 -9.93 -18.49 -9.20
C ASN A 31 -10.10 -18.96 -7.74
N PRO A 32 -9.01 -19.15 -6.96
CA PRO A 32 -9.10 -19.49 -5.55
C PRO A 32 -9.98 -18.51 -4.77
N VAL A 33 -10.76 -19.04 -3.83
CA VAL A 33 -11.53 -18.25 -2.87
C VAL A 33 -11.06 -18.63 -1.48
N PHE A 34 -10.85 -17.64 -0.62
CA PHE A 34 -10.37 -17.85 0.75
C PHE A 34 -11.16 -16.97 1.72
N LYS A 35 -11.15 -17.37 2.99
CA LYS A 35 -11.69 -16.59 4.10
C LYS A 35 -10.50 -16.02 4.89
N PRO A 36 -10.45 -14.71 5.18
CA PRO A 36 -9.41 -14.12 6.00
C PRO A 36 -9.36 -14.72 7.41
N SER A 37 -8.21 -14.54 8.08
CA SER A 37 -8.04 -14.90 9.48
C SER A 37 -9.00 -14.10 10.36
N PRO A 38 -9.59 -14.69 11.41
CA PRO A 38 -10.31 -13.93 12.44
C PRO A 38 -9.37 -13.11 13.35
N VAL A 39 -8.05 -13.34 13.25
CA VAL A 39 -7.00 -12.62 13.97
C VAL A 39 -6.18 -11.84 12.94
N ASP A 40 -6.22 -10.52 13.03
CA ASP A 40 -5.53 -9.57 12.15
C ASP A 40 -5.06 -8.38 12.99
N PRO A 41 -3.86 -7.80 12.79
CA PRO A 41 -3.49 -6.52 13.39
C PRO A 41 -4.51 -5.43 13.00
N HIS A 42 -5.37 -5.06 13.95
CA HIS A 42 -6.36 -4.02 13.74
C HIS A 42 -5.72 -2.65 13.92
N PHE A 43 -5.76 -1.82 12.89
CA PHE A 43 -5.44 -0.41 12.97
C PHE A 43 -6.75 0.39 12.90
N ASP A 44 -6.95 1.30 13.85
CA ASP A 44 -8.19 2.08 13.96
C ASP A 44 -8.16 3.36 13.11
N ASP A 45 -6.96 3.81 12.70
CA ASP A 45 -6.74 5.10 12.06
C ASP A 45 -5.80 5.00 10.86
N TYR A 46 -6.18 5.64 9.76
CA TYR A 46 -5.48 5.60 8.49
C TYR A 46 -5.43 6.96 7.84
N LEU A 47 -4.26 7.31 7.31
CA LEU A 47 -4.10 8.44 6.41
C LEU A 47 -4.14 7.96 4.96
N ILE A 48 -5.11 8.44 4.18
CA ILE A 48 -5.41 7.95 2.84
C ILE A 48 -4.91 8.92 1.77
N PHE A 49 -4.17 8.40 0.80
CA PHE A 49 -3.60 9.14 -0.31
C PHE A 49 -4.25 8.70 -1.62
N GLU A 50 -4.66 9.66 -2.43
CA GLU A 50 -5.31 9.42 -3.72
C GLU A 50 -4.35 9.54 -4.89
N GLY A 51 -4.66 8.83 -5.97
CA GLY A 51 -4.00 8.97 -7.26
C GLY A 51 -4.98 8.71 -8.41
N ILE A 52 -4.69 9.35 -9.55
CA ILE A 52 -5.51 9.30 -10.77
C ILE A 52 -4.65 8.88 -11.98
N SER A 53 -5.30 8.52 -13.09
CA SER A 53 -4.67 8.05 -14.33
C SER A 53 -3.94 9.15 -15.12
N VAL A 54 -3.10 9.95 -14.44
CA VAL A 54 -2.30 11.03 -15.02
C VAL A 54 -0.84 10.87 -14.60
N ASP A 55 0.07 10.85 -15.57
CA ASP A 55 1.50 10.62 -15.33
C ASP A 55 2.16 11.77 -14.54
N GLU A 56 3.01 11.41 -13.59
CA GLU A 56 3.70 12.32 -12.67
C GLU A 56 4.77 13.22 -13.31
N HIS A 57 5.28 12.84 -14.48
CA HIS A 57 6.40 13.52 -15.14
C HIS A 57 5.95 14.31 -16.36
N THR A 58 5.08 13.74 -17.18
CA THR A 58 4.61 14.32 -18.45
C THR A 58 3.27 15.03 -18.33
N GLY A 59 2.46 14.69 -17.32
CA GLY A 59 1.07 15.13 -17.21
C GLY A 59 0.15 14.49 -18.26
N GLU A 60 0.60 13.44 -18.94
CA GLU A 60 -0.20 12.70 -19.92
C GLU A 60 -1.41 12.05 -19.25
N GLN A 61 -2.58 12.20 -19.88
CA GLN A 61 -3.82 11.56 -19.45
C GLN A 61 -3.91 10.14 -20.02
N TYR A 62 -3.98 9.14 -19.14
CA TYR A 62 -4.21 7.74 -19.48
C TYR A 62 -5.70 7.39 -19.40
N TYR A 63 -6.15 6.40 -20.17
CA TYR A 63 -7.53 5.94 -20.16
C TYR A 63 -7.73 4.77 -19.20
N LEU A 64 -8.44 5.02 -18.09
CA LEU A 64 -8.79 4.05 -17.06
C LEU A 64 -7.60 3.17 -16.62
N ASP A 65 -6.43 3.79 -16.45
CA ASP A 65 -5.21 3.11 -16.02
C ASP A 65 -5.07 3.11 -14.49
N ALA A 66 -5.32 1.95 -13.89
CA ALA A 66 -5.18 1.73 -12.44
C ALA A 66 -3.72 1.64 -11.99
N HIS A 67 -2.78 1.28 -12.86
CA HIS A 67 -1.36 1.20 -12.54
C HIS A 67 -0.79 2.60 -12.33
N VAL A 68 -1.10 3.52 -13.24
CA VAL A 68 -0.72 4.94 -13.11
C VAL A 68 -1.41 5.53 -11.88
N ALA A 69 -2.73 5.31 -11.71
CA ALA A 69 -3.46 5.82 -10.55
C ALA A 69 -2.84 5.36 -9.22
N TYR A 70 -2.54 4.07 -9.07
CA TYR A 70 -1.97 3.55 -7.82
C TYR A 70 -0.51 3.99 -7.61
N ARG A 71 0.28 4.14 -8.69
CA ARG A 71 1.62 4.75 -8.61
C ARG A 71 1.54 6.17 -8.08
N ARG A 72 0.60 6.98 -8.57
CA ARG A 72 0.39 8.36 -8.11
C ARG A 72 0.01 8.42 -6.63
N ALA A 73 -0.87 7.53 -6.15
CA ALA A 73 -1.19 7.43 -4.72
C ALA A 73 0.05 7.12 -3.87
N CYS A 74 0.90 6.18 -4.32
CA CYS A 74 2.15 5.84 -3.65
C CYS A 74 3.16 7.00 -3.63
N LEU A 75 3.32 7.71 -4.75
CA LEU A 75 4.23 8.86 -4.83
C LEU A 75 3.76 10.01 -3.93
N ASN A 76 2.45 10.27 -3.87
CA ASN A 76 1.87 11.26 -2.97
C ASN A 76 2.14 10.93 -1.50
N ALA A 77 1.98 9.66 -1.10
CA ALA A 77 2.35 9.19 0.22
C ALA A 77 3.84 9.35 0.53
N ILE A 78 4.73 9.01 -0.42
CA ILE A 78 6.19 9.15 -0.25
C ILE A 78 6.57 10.63 -0.06
N GLU A 79 6.04 11.53 -0.88
CA GLU A 79 6.31 12.96 -0.75
C GLU A 79 5.79 13.55 0.57
N TYR A 80 4.69 13.00 1.09
CA TYR A 80 4.18 13.35 2.41
C TYR A 80 5.12 12.90 3.53
N LEU A 81 5.51 11.62 3.56
CA LEU A 81 6.42 11.08 4.58
C LEU A 81 7.79 11.78 4.58
N LYS A 82 8.30 12.18 3.41
CA LYS A 82 9.53 12.99 3.31
C LYS A 82 9.47 14.30 4.09
N LYS A 83 8.27 14.87 4.31
CA LYS A 83 8.12 16.09 5.14
C LYS A 83 8.40 15.84 6.63
N PHE A 84 8.28 14.60 7.09
CA PHE A 84 8.60 14.17 8.46
C PHE A 84 10.06 13.72 8.62
N GLY A 85 10.85 13.75 7.54
CA GLY A 85 12.29 13.51 7.58
C GLY A 85 12.75 12.16 7.00
N PHE A 86 11.83 11.30 6.54
CA PHE A 86 12.19 10.07 5.85
C PHE A 86 12.89 10.37 4.51
N SER A 87 13.84 9.51 4.11
CA SER A 87 14.30 9.44 2.73
C SER A 87 13.20 8.86 1.82
N GLY A 88 13.33 9.06 0.50
CA GLY A 88 12.38 8.49 -0.45
C GLY A 88 12.41 6.97 -0.43
N GLU A 89 13.60 6.40 -0.23
CA GLU A 89 13.84 4.97 -0.13
C GLU A 89 13.28 4.38 1.16
N GLN A 90 13.44 5.07 2.30
CA GLN A 90 12.80 4.67 3.57
C GLN A 90 11.28 4.65 3.45
N ALA A 91 10.69 5.73 2.93
CA ALA A 91 9.25 5.81 2.71
C ALA A 91 8.78 4.70 1.76
N TYR A 92 9.51 4.44 0.68
CA TYR A 92 9.20 3.37 -0.26
C TYR A 92 9.29 1.97 0.38
N MET A 93 10.29 1.73 1.23
CA MET A 93 10.39 0.48 2.00
C MET A 93 9.21 0.31 2.96
N ILE A 94 8.80 1.37 3.68
CA ILE A 94 7.61 1.32 4.56
C ILE A 94 6.37 0.89 3.77
N LEU A 95 6.13 1.47 2.58
CA LEU A 95 4.99 1.08 1.74
C LEU A 95 5.10 -0.35 1.17
N GLY A 96 6.28 -0.96 1.20
CA GLY A 96 6.53 -2.34 0.78
C GLY A 96 6.39 -3.37 1.91
N THR A 97 6.49 -2.94 3.17
CA THR A 97 6.60 -3.85 4.33
C THR A 97 5.52 -3.64 5.38
N ALA A 98 5.06 -2.41 5.59
CA ALA A 98 3.97 -2.12 6.52
C ALA A 98 2.62 -2.59 5.92
N PRO A 99 1.62 -2.90 6.77
CA PRO A 99 0.30 -3.33 6.31
C PRO A 99 -0.53 -2.14 5.78
N VAL A 100 -0.02 -1.48 4.73
CA VAL A 100 -0.74 -0.42 4.00
C VAL A 100 -1.81 -1.04 3.11
N GLU A 101 -2.89 -0.30 2.87
CA GLU A 101 -3.99 -0.79 2.04
C GLU A 101 -4.05 -0.06 0.70
N GLY A 102 -3.91 -0.82 -0.38
CA GLY A 102 -4.16 -0.33 -1.73
C GLY A 102 -5.58 -0.68 -2.19
N ARG A 103 -6.35 0.29 -2.66
CA ARG A 103 -7.72 0.06 -3.16
C ARG A 103 -7.93 0.70 -4.52
N ILE A 104 -8.61 -0.02 -5.42
CA ILE A 104 -9.27 0.59 -6.58
C ILE A 104 -10.59 1.16 -6.07
N SER A 105 -10.59 2.47 -5.77
CA SER A 105 -11.73 3.14 -5.15
C SER A 105 -12.84 3.48 -6.16
N GLY A 106 -12.46 3.75 -7.41
CA GLY A 106 -13.40 4.01 -8.50
C GLY A 106 -12.75 3.76 -9.86
N ILE A 107 -13.48 3.13 -10.78
CA ILE A 107 -12.96 2.75 -12.12
C ILE A 107 -13.93 3.11 -13.26
N VAL A 108 -14.98 3.86 -12.98
CA VAL A 108 -16.04 4.17 -13.96
C VAL A 108 -16.00 5.60 -14.46
N ASP A 109 -15.22 6.46 -13.80
CA ASP A 109 -15.20 7.90 -14.05
C ASP A 109 -14.21 8.27 -15.15
N ILE A 110 -14.58 7.98 -16.39
CA ILE A 110 -13.76 8.25 -17.58
C ILE A 110 -13.28 9.72 -17.58
N PRO A 111 -11.97 9.99 -17.81
CA PRO A 111 -10.93 9.03 -18.20
C PRO A 111 -10.17 8.37 -17.02
N ASN A 112 -10.48 8.68 -15.78
CA ASN A 112 -9.62 8.35 -14.64
C ASN A 112 -10.10 7.12 -13.86
N VAL A 113 -9.12 6.34 -13.41
CA VAL A 113 -9.27 5.50 -12.22
C VAL A 113 -8.95 6.34 -11.00
N CYS A 114 -9.71 6.18 -9.92
CA CYS A 114 -9.33 6.62 -8.59
C CYS A 114 -8.77 5.42 -7.82
N ALA A 115 -7.47 5.46 -7.50
CA ALA A 115 -6.83 4.50 -6.63
C ALA A 115 -6.40 5.19 -5.33
N THR A 116 -6.49 4.46 -4.22
CA THR A 116 -6.07 4.96 -2.91
C THR A 116 -4.99 4.07 -2.28
N LEU A 117 -4.14 4.70 -1.48
CA LEU A 117 -3.19 4.05 -0.58
C LEU A 117 -3.44 4.56 0.83
N ALA A 118 -3.83 3.68 1.75
CA ALA A 118 -4.06 4.01 3.15
C ALA A 118 -2.88 3.55 4.02
N ILE A 119 -2.29 4.46 4.77
CA ILE A 119 -1.21 4.17 5.72
C ILE A 119 -1.80 4.14 7.13
N PRO A 120 -1.69 3.02 7.87
CA PRO A 120 -2.10 2.99 9.27
C PRO A 120 -1.19 3.91 10.10
N THR A 121 -1.76 4.92 10.75
CA THR A 121 -0.97 5.93 11.49
C THR A 121 -0.32 5.34 12.75
N GLY A 122 -0.94 4.29 13.32
CA GLY A 122 -0.45 3.60 14.52
C GLY A 122 0.86 2.84 14.36
N ILE A 123 1.47 2.78 13.16
CA ILE A 123 2.80 2.19 12.97
C ILE A 123 3.94 3.17 13.33
N PHE A 124 3.63 4.45 13.59
CA PHE A 124 4.61 5.48 13.92
C PHE A 124 4.56 5.84 15.42
N ASP A 125 5.72 6.05 16.02
CA ASP A 125 5.84 6.52 17.43
C ASP A 125 5.53 8.02 17.59
N PHE A 126 5.17 8.71 16.51
CA PHE A 126 4.84 10.13 16.49
C PHE A 126 3.67 10.39 15.56
N ASP A 127 2.93 11.47 15.83
CA ASP A 127 1.78 11.84 15.04
C ASP A 127 2.18 12.34 13.65
N ILE A 128 1.66 11.66 12.61
CA ILE A 128 1.83 12.03 11.21
C ILE A 128 0.59 12.74 10.63
N ASN A 129 -0.43 13.02 11.44
CA ASN A 129 -1.65 13.66 10.94
C ASN A 129 -1.41 15.12 10.52
N PRO A 130 -2.13 15.62 9.50
CA PRO A 130 -2.11 17.03 9.16
C PRO A 130 -2.55 17.92 10.34
N SER A 131 -1.78 18.96 10.61
CA SER A 131 -2.09 19.95 11.65
C SER A 131 -1.80 21.38 11.18
N SER A 132 -2.37 22.37 11.87
CA SER A 132 -2.18 23.79 11.54
C SER A 132 -0.73 24.26 11.69
N THR A 133 0.07 23.56 12.50
CA THR A 133 1.50 23.86 12.69
C THR A 133 2.38 23.28 11.60
N GLY A 134 1.83 22.42 10.74
CA GLY A 134 2.59 21.71 9.71
C GLY A 134 3.48 20.58 10.26
N PRO A 135 4.14 19.83 9.35
CA PRO A 135 4.98 18.69 9.72
C PRO A 135 6.29 19.14 10.37
N THR A 136 6.72 18.42 11.41
CA THR A 136 8.04 18.57 12.01
C THR A 136 8.91 17.38 11.63
N LYS A 137 10.18 17.61 11.29
CA LYS A 137 11.11 16.52 10.99
C LYS A 137 11.45 15.74 12.26
N GLN A 138 10.96 14.52 12.34
CA GLN A 138 11.18 13.60 13.47
C GLN A 138 12.30 12.60 13.18
N VAL A 139 12.45 12.19 11.91
CA VAL A 139 13.42 11.17 11.52
C VAL A 139 14.80 11.81 11.29
N LYS A 140 15.81 11.30 11.99
CA LYS A 140 17.23 11.70 11.87
C LYS A 140 18.11 10.46 12.01
N GLY A 141 19.22 10.41 11.30
CA GLY A 141 20.23 9.35 11.46
C GLY A 141 20.35 8.44 10.25
N ALA A 142 20.31 7.12 10.48
CA ALA A 142 20.61 6.10 9.49
C ALA A 142 19.63 6.10 8.30
N ASP A 143 20.13 5.67 7.15
CA ASP A 143 19.37 5.51 5.91
C ASP A 143 19.48 4.04 5.44
N VAL A 144 18.73 3.69 4.39
CA VAL A 144 18.80 2.36 3.79
C VAL A 144 20.21 2.09 3.23
N ALA A 145 20.58 0.81 3.17
CA ALA A 145 21.85 0.40 2.57
C ALA A 145 21.92 0.85 1.10
N LYS A 146 23.07 1.39 0.70
CA LYS A 146 23.36 1.82 -0.67
C LYS A 146 24.55 1.03 -1.19
N THR A 147 24.48 0.61 -2.44
CA THR A 147 25.65 0.05 -3.12
C THR A 147 26.68 1.17 -3.34
N SER A 148 27.94 0.87 -3.06
CA SER A 148 29.09 1.75 -3.35
C SER A 148 29.27 1.98 -4.85
#